data_AF-A0A4V2ZG04-F1
#
_entry.id   AF-A0A4V2ZG04-F1
#
_cell.length_a   1.000
_cell.length_b   1.000
_cell.length_c   1.000
_cell.angle_alpha   90.00
_cell.angle_beta   90.00
_cell.angle_gamma   90.00
#
_symmetry.space_group_name_H-M   'P 1'
#
loop_
_entity.id
_entity.type
_entity.pdbx_description
1 polymer ?
#
loop_
_entity_poly.entity_id
_entity_poly.type
_entity_poly.pdbx_seq_one_letter_code
_entity_poly.pdbx_strand_id
1 'polypeptide(L)'
;MRFMNFTYIFFLSFSSVLAANESSNDQLVSQAIGASLQGDTSAALNYLAKVEAPKLNQKSELFYNCMHERFGNITPTKNTSAVEGSLTAKLTKLFRNYWHKSLGSPDSRNENGIELDNKLKEELGLDKDATPAELDDTIRSKLKKEGNYALLGQTGVLRELMIWSKEERKQESVKMPHGNYKTSVVYLDEFIEAGWAMYATCEQRGTGGWVAEKTLYAVVPRYKDIKSEVFSVTFLGHETQHFLDLDKYDDLQSWELEYRAKLMELSMADKTQTSVLRKFIEDQRNDASYPHSYANYKLLKDLVSTLALSTPNDLYNVDREHLNNAAITLFNADTISRH
;
A
#
# COMPACT_ATOMS: atom_id res chain seq x y z
N MET A 1 1.55 -24.94 -19.52
CA MET A 1 0.85 -23.66 -19.24
C MET A 1 1.92 -22.73 -18.68
N ARG A 2 2.29 -21.64 -19.39
CA ARG A 2 3.39 -20.76 -18.98
C ARG A 2 3.02 -20.11 -17.64
N PHE A 3 3.84 -20.34 -16.62
CA PHE A 3 3.74 -19.66 -15.34
C PHE A 3 3.99 -18.16 -15.57
N MET A 4 2.92 -17.36 -15.53
CA MET A 4 3.05 -15.91 -15.36
C MET A 4 3.33 -15.70 -13.87
N ASN A 5 4.55 -15.25 -13.55
CA ASN A 5 4.80 -14.56 -12.30
C ASN A 5 3.85 -13.36 -12.30
N PHE A 6 2.74 -13.43 -11.57
CA PHE A 6 1.86 -12.29 -11.37
C PHE A 6 2.61 -11.29 -10.49
N THR A 7 3.26 -10.32 -11.09
CA THR A 7 3.72 -9.12 -10.40
C THR A 7 2.49 -8.29 -10.08
N TYR A 8 1.88 -8.54 -8.93
CA TYR A 8 0.87 -7.65 -8.37
C TYR A 8 1.57 -6.34 -7.98
N ILE A 9 1.13 -5.22 -8.55
CA ILE A 9 1.54 -3.90 -8.06
C ILE A 9 0.61 -3.55 -6.91
N PHE A 10 1.09 -3.69 -5.68
CA PHE A 10 0.32 -3.40 -4.47
C PHE A 10 0.47 -1.94 -4.08
N PHE A 11 -0.66 -1.24 -3.96
CA PHE A 11 -0.68 0.17 -3.59
C PHE A 11 -1.04 0.31 -2.14
N LEU A 12 -0.17 0.93 -1.36
CA LEU A 12 -0.50 1.33 0.00
C LEU A 12 -1.39 2.58 -0.06
N SER A 13 -2.62 2.51 0.44
CA SER A 13 -3.45 3.71 0.61
C SER A 13 -3.08 4.39 1.92
N PHE A 14 -2.86 5.70 1.83
CA PHE A 14 -2.50 6.52 2.96
C PHE A 14 -3.72 7.35 3.35
N SER A 15 -4.41 6.99 4.44
CA SER A 15 -5.34 7.90 5.08
C SER A 15 -4.53 8.97 5.83
N SER A 16 -4.33 10.14 5.20
CA SER A 16 -3.72 11.28 5.89
C SER A 16 -4.68 11.78 6.98
N VAL A 17 -4.22 11.81 8.22
CA VAL A 17 -4.83 12.63 9.27
C VAL A 17 -4.07 13.95 9.30
N LEU A 18 -4.80 15.03 9.57
CA LEU A 18 -4.33 16.41 9.64
C LEU A 18 -3.02 16.55 10.45
N ALA A 19 -2.03 17.25 9.90
CA ALA A 19 -1.15 18.11 10.69
C ALA A 19 -0.42 19.13 9.80
N ALA A 20 -0.84 20.39 9.87
CA ALA A 20 0.07 21.51 9.65
C ALA A 20 0.54 21.91 11.06
N ASN A 21 1.86 21.87 11.31
CA ASN A 21 2.55 21.81 12.61
C ASN A 21 2.65 20.41 13.25
N GLU A 22 3.22 19.43 12.54
CA GLU A 22 3.71 18.21 13.21
C GLU A 22 4.85 18.54 14.15
N SER A 23 4.75 18.05 15.38
CA SER A 23 5.87 18.07 16.31
C SER A 23 7.01 17.21 15.78
N SER A 24 8.25 17.40 16.25
CA SER A 24 9.37 16.50 15.93
C SER A 24 9.02 15.02 16.21
N ASN A 25 8.13 14.76 17.16
CA ASN A 25 7.64 13.44 17.50
C ASN A 25 6.71 12.83 16.44
N ASP A 26 5.83 13.62 15.83
CA ASP A 26 4.94 13.12 14.78
C ASP A 26 5.74 12.75 13.52
N GLN A 27 6.80 13.51 13.21
CA GLN A 27 7.74 13.16 12.15
C GLN A 27 8.45 11.82 12.43
N LEU A 28 8.90 11.59 13.66
CA LEU A 28 9.50 10.30 14.07
C LEU A 28 8.51 9.14 13.94
N VAL A 29 7.25 9.36 14.31
CA VAL A 29 6.18 8.36 14.12
C VAL A 29 5.94 8.08 12.64
N SER A 30 5.90 9.11 11.80
CA SER A 30 5.79 8.95 10.35
C SER A 30 6.96 8.16 9.74
N GLN A 31 8.20 8.41 10.21
CA GLN A 31 9.38 7.63 9.84
C GLN A 31 9.28 6.17 10.29
N ALA A 32 8.79 5.93 11.52
CA ALA A 32 8.57 4.59 12.04
C ALA A 32 7.54 3.80 11.21
N ILE A 33 6.43 4.43 10.84
CA ILE A 33 5.44 3.82 9.93
C ILE A 33 6.07 3.49 8.58
N GLY A 34 6.90 4.38 8.04
CA GLY A 34 7.64 4.15 6.79
C GLY A 34 8.56 2.94 6.88
N ALA A 35 9.32 2.79 7.97
CA ALA A 35 10.18 1.64 8.21
C ALA A 35 9.38 0.32 8.34
N SER A 36 8.23 0.35 9.04
CA SER A 36 7.32 -0.81 9.11
C SER A 36 6.85 -1.27 7.72
N LEU A 37 6.53 -0.33 6.81
CA LEU A 37 6.15 -0.63 5.42
C LEU A 37 7.30 -1.15 4.56
N GLN A 38 8.55 -0.94 4.98
CA GLN A 38 9.74 -1.54 4.36
C GLN A 38 10.05 -2.93 4.96
N GLY A 39 9.17 -3.40 5.85
CA GLY A 39 9.27 -4.67 6.55
C GLY A 39 10.30 -4.67 7.68
N ASP A 40 10.77 -3.51 8.15
CA ASP A 40 11.80 -3.42 9.18
C ASP A 40 11.26 -2.76 10.44
N THR A 41 10.67 -3.58 11.31
CA THR A 41 10.10 -3.07 12.58
C THR A 41 11.18 -2.74 13.60
N SER A 42 12.40 -3.28 13.45
CA SER A 42 13.53 -2.92 14.30
C SER A 42 13.98 -1.48 14.03
N ALA A 43 14.07 -1.08 12.76
CA ALA A 43 14.26 0.32 12.38
C ALA A 43 13.08 1.20 12.85
N ALA A 44 11.84 0.72 12.74
CA ALA A 44 10.67 1.44 13.24
C ALA A 44 10.76 1.73 14.75
N LEU A 45 11.09 0.72 15.57
CA LEU A 45 11.27 0.88 17.01
C LEU A 45 12.42 1.84 17.36
N ASN A 46 13.49 1.89 16.56
CA ASN A 46 14.58 2.85 16.73
C ASN A 46 14.15 4.31 16.50
N TYR A 47 13.18 4.56 15.61
CA TYR A 47 12.57 5.88 15.47
C TYR A 47 11.66 6.20 16.66
N LEU A 48 10.83 5.25 17.08
CA LEU A 48 9.92 5.43 18.22
C LEU A 48 10.66 5.66 19.55
N ALA A 49 11.83 5.04 19.76
CA ALA A 49 12.66 5.24 20.94
C ALA A 49 13.16 6.69 21.12
N LYS A 50 13.08 7.52 20.07
CA LYS A 50 13.47 8.94 20.10
C LYS A 50 12.29 9.88 20.39
N VAL A 51 11.07 9.35 20.51
CA VAL A 51 9.87 10.13 20.79
C VAL A 51 9.83 10.53 22.26
N GLU A 52 9.78 11.82 22.54
CA GLU A 52 9.64 12.34 23.92
C GLU A 52 8.15 12.46 24.28
N ALA A 53 7.71 11.94 25.42
CA ALA A 53 6.33 11.51 25.63
C ALA A 53 5.19 12.54 25.94
N PRO A 54 5.28 13.89 25.91
CA PRO A 54 4.10 14.70 26.27
C PRO A 54 3.21 15.18 25.11
N LYS A 55 3.53 14.92 23.83
CA LYS A 55 2.79 15.51 22.69
C LYS A 55 2.69 14.61 21.46
N LEU A 56 1.97 13.49 21.56
CA LEU A 56 1.51 12.75 20.38
C LEU A 56 0.03 13.03 20.15
N ASN A 57 -0.39 13.11 18.88
CA ASN A 57 -1.81 13.04 18.57
C ASN A 57 -2.35 11.61 18.79
N GLN A 58 -3.67 11.47 18.90
CA GLN A 58 -4.31 10.18 19.21
C GLN A 58 -3.91 9.05 18.25
N LYS A 59 -3.76 9.33 16.95
CA LYS A 59 -3.38 8.32 15.95
C LYS A 59 -1.93 7.88 16.15
N SER A 60 -1.04 8.83 16.36
CA SER A 60 0.38 8.58 16.65
C SER A 60 0.56 7.79 17.95
N GLU A 61 -0.23 8.10 18.99
CA GLU A 61 -0.22 7.38 20.27
C GLU A 61 -0.71 5.93 20.12
N LEU A 62 -1.80 5.70 19.37
CA LEU A 62 -2.29 4.35 19.08
C LEU A 62 -1.23 3.50 18.34
N PHE A 63 -0.56 4.09 17.35
CA PHE A 63 0.53 3.42 16.64
C PHE A 63 1.70 3.12 17.59
N TYR A 64 2.16 4.11 18.35
CA TYR A 64 3.26 3.98 19.29
C TYR A 64 3.02 2.82 20.27
N ASN A 65 1.87 2.82 20.94
CA ASN A 65 1.52 1.79 21.92
C ASN A 65 1.43 0.39 21.28
N CYS A 66 0.77 0.28 20.13
CA CYS A 66 0.64 -1.00 19.43
C CYS A 66 2.00 -1.54 18.96
N MET A 67 2.91 -0.70 18.48
CA MET A 67 4.24 -1.14 18.06
C MET A 67 5.05 -1.68 19.23
N HIS A 68 5.00 -1.03 20.39
CA HIS A 68 5.66 -1.52 21.60
C HIS A 68 5.05 -2.81 22.13
N GLU A 69 3.72 -2.97 22.05
CA GLU A 69 3.04 -4.21 22.45
C GLU A 69 3.32 -5.36 21.46
N ARG A 70 3.30 -5.08 20.15
CA ARG A 70 3.40 -6.09 19.09
C ARG A 70 4.82 -6.52 18.78
N PHE A 71 5.78 -5.60 18.84
CA PHE A 71 7.17 -5.83 18.42
C PHE A 71 8.21 -5.45 19.47
N GLY A 72 7.81 -4.81 20.58
CA GLY A 72 8.72 -4.59 21.70
C GLY A 72 9.10 -5.89 22.41
N ASN A 73 9.98 -5.79 23.40
CA ASN A 73 10.39 -6.92 24.25
C ASN A 73 9.29 -7.38 25.24
N ILE A 74 8.03 -7.00 25.00
CA ILE A 74 6.88 -7.35 25.83
C ILE A 74 6.23 -8.58 25.18
N THR A 75 6.06 -9.64 25.96
CA THR A 75 5.40 -10.86 25.51
C THR A 75 4.06 -10.51 24.85
N PRO A 76 3.80 -10.94 23.59
CA PRO A 76 2.59 -10.57 22.88
C PRO A 76 1.34 -10.92 23.68
N THR A 77 0.44 -9.97 23.85
CA THR A 77 -0.90 -10.24 24.39
C THR A 77 -1.68 -11.08 23.37
N LYS A 78 -2.31 -12.15 23.86
CA LYS A 78 -3.21 -12.97 23.04
C LYS A 78 -4.38 -12.12 22.59
N ASN A 79 -4.47 -11.85 21.29
CA ASN A 79 -5.72 -11.42 20.68
C ASN A 79 -5.97 -12.18 19.38
N THR A 80 -7.00 -13.02 19.41
CA THR A 80 -7.90 -13.22 18.26
C THR A 80 -9.24 -13.75 18.77
N SER A 81 -10.30 -12.98 18.58
CA SER A 81 -11.67 -13.50 18.45
C SER A 81 -11.85 -14.06 17.04
N ALA A 82 -11.21 -15.20 16.78
CA ALA A 82 -11.57 -16.09 15.70
C ALA A 82 -12.25 -17.30 16.33
N VAL A 83 -13.25 -17.89 15.67
CA VAL A 83 -13.83 -19.17 16.11
C VAL A 83 -12.69 -20.18 16.16
N GLU A 84 -12.33 -20.61 17.37
CA GLU A 84 -11.22 -21.53 17.60
C GLU A 84 -11.40 -22.78 16.72
N GLY A 85 -10.47 -23.01 15.79
CA GLY A 85 -10.39 -24.25 15.01
C GLY A 85 -10.67 -24.15 13.49
N SER A 86 -11.16 -23.03 12.95
CA SER A 86 -11.36 -22.89 11.49
C SER A 86 -10.04 -22.82 10.71
N LEU A 87 -10.04 -23.20 9.43
CA LEU A 87 -8.84 -23.08 8.57
C LEU A 87 -8.36 -21.62 8.54
N THR A 88 -9.30 -20.69 8.36
CA THR A 88 -9.02 -19.25 8.36
C THR A 88 -8.26 -18.81 9.62
N ALA A 89 -8.71 -19.23 10.82
CA ALA A 89 -8.05 -18.88 12.08
C ALA A 89 -6.62 -19.43 12.17
N LYS A 90 -6.41 -20.66 11.70
CA LYS A 90 -5.08 -21.30 11.69
C LYS A 90 -4.12 -20.62 10.71
N LEU A 91 -4.58 -20.29 9.51
CA LEU A 91 -3.80 -19.56 8.51
C LEU A 91 -3.39 -18.18 9.04
N THR A 92 -4.34 -17.41 9.57
CA THR A 92 -4.06 -16.10 10.18
C THR A 92 -2.99 -16.21 11.28
N LYS A 93 -3.08 -17.22 12.14
CA LYS A 93 -2.07 -17.44 13.19
C LYS A 93 -0.69 -17.77 12.61
N LEU A 94 -0.61 -18.64 11.61
CA LEU A 94 0.65 -19.02 10.98
C LEU A 94 1.32 -17.82 10.29
N PHE A 95 0.55 -17.07 9.50
CA PHE A 95 1.04 -15.88 8.81
C PHE A 95 1.43 -14.76 9.75
N ARG A 96 0.64 -14.45 10.79
CA ARG A 96 1.02 -13.42 11.78
C ARG A 96 2.28 -13.79 12.55
N ASN A 97 2.49 -15.06 12.89
CA ASN A 97 3.73 -15.52 13.50
C ASN A 97 4.92 -15.34 12.54
N TYR A 98 4.74 -15.69 11.27
CA TYR A 98 5.75 -15.48 10.23
C TYR A 98 6.09 -13.99 10.07
N TRP A 99 5.07 -13.12 9.95
CA TRP A 99 5.27 -11.67 9.83
C TRP A 99 5.97 -11.12 11.06
N HIS A 100 5.54 -11.48 12.27
CA HIS A 100 6.17 -11.01 13.50
C HIS A 100 7.68 -11.31 13.54
N LYS A 101 8.07 -12.57 13.29
CA LYS A 101 9.49 -12.96 13.23
C LYS A 101 10.25 -12.23 12.12
N SER A 102 9.66 -12.17 10.93
CA SER A 102 10.32 -11.67 9.71
C SER A 102 10.46 -10.15 9.67
N LEU A 103 9.56 -9.44 10.34
CA LEU A 103 9.60 -7.99 10.51
C LEU A 103 10.62 -7.58 11.59
N GLY A 104 10.69 -8.34 12.69
CA GLY A 104 11.65 -8.10 13.77
C GLY A 104 13.09 -8.51 13.43
N SER A 105 13.26 -9.44 12.49
CA SER A 105 14.59 -9.89 12.02
C SER A 105 14.62 -10.00 10.49
N PRO A 106 14.78 -8.88 9.77
CA PRO A 106 14.80 -8.83 8.32
C PRO A 106 15.77 -9.83 7.65
N ASP A 107 16.93 -10.08 8.27
CA ASP A 107 17.94 -11.01 7.75
C ASP A 107 17.48 -12.47 7.73
N SER A 108 16.51 -12.84 8.58
CA SER A 108 15.96 -14.20 8.69
C SER A 108 14.66 -14.42 7.89
N ARG A 109 14.24 -13.45 7.05
CA ARG A 109 12.98 -13.54 6.27
C ARG A 109 12.86 -14.81 5.44
N ASN A 110 13.95 -15.21 4.77
CA ASN A 110 13.96 -16.39 3.91
C ASN A 110 13.75 -17.67 4.72
N GLU A 111 14.46 -17.81 5.85
CA GLU A 111 14.35 -18.96 6.75
C GLU A 111 12.95 -19.04 7.37
N ASN A 112 12.42 -17.91 7.82
CA ASN A 112 11.06 -17.80 8.34
C ASN A 112 10.00 -18.17 7.28
N GLY A 113 10.23 -17.82 6.01
CA GLY A 113 9.35 -18.17 4.90
C GLY A 113 9.33 -19.68 4.62
N ILE A 114 10.50 -20.32 4.67
CA ILE A 114 10.61 -21.78 4.57
C ILE A 114 9.89 -22.46 5.75
N GLU A 115 10.05 -21.93 6.97
CA GLU A 115 9.33 -22.43 8.15
C GLU A 115 7.81 -22.32 7.99
N LEU A 116 7.32 -21.18 7.47
CA LEU A 116 5.89 -20.97 7.18
C LEU A 116 5.38 -22.00 6.19
N ASP A 117 6.05 -22.17 5.05
CA ASP A 117 5.63 -23.09 3.98
C ASP A 117 5.54 -24.53 4.48
N ASN A 118 6.52 -24.98 5.27
CA ASN A 118 6.51 -26.32 5.85
C ASN A 118 5.32 -26.52 6.80
N LYS A 119 5.03 -25.53 7.65
CA LYS A 119 3.87 -25.57 8.55
C LYS A 119 2.54 -25.55 7.81
N LEU A 120 2.44 -24.76 6.73
CA LEU A 120 1.24 -24.73 5.90
C LEU A 120 1.01 -26.07 5.19
N LYS A 121 2.07 -26.69 4.66
CA LYS A 121 1.98 -28.03 4.05
C LYS A 121 1.50 -29.08 5.06
N GLU A 122 2.06 -29.08 6.26
CA GLU A 122 1.63 -29.96 7.35
C GLU A 122 0.14 -29.75 7.70
N GLU A 123 -0.26 -28.49 7.93
CA GLU A 123 -1.65 -28.15 8.28
C GLU A 123 -2.65 -28.56 7.19
N LEU A 124 -2.24 -28.52 5.92
CA LEU A 124 -3.09 -28.86 4.79
C LEU A 124 -3.03 -30.33 4.38
N GLY A 125 -2.11 -31.10 4.96
CA GLY A 125 -1.85 -32.50 4.58
C GLY A 125 -1.25 -32.64 3.18
N LEU A 126 -0.44 -31.67 2.74
CA LEU A 126 0.25 -31.68 1.45
C LEU A 126 1.61 -32.39 1.55
N ASP A 127 2.10 -32.86 0.41
CA ASP A 127 3.47 -33.38 0.30
C ASP A 127 4.48 -32.29 0.69
N LYS A 128 5.60 -32.70 1.30
CA LYS A 128 6.73 -31.82 1.62
C LYS A 128 7.30 -31.17 0.36
N ASP A 129 7.26 -31.88 -0.76
CA ASP A 129 7.78 -31.40 -2.05
C ASP A 129 6.77 -30.56 -2.85
N ALA A 130 5.56 -30.33 -2.31
CA ALA A 130 4.57 -29.46 -2.94
C ALA A 130 5.16 -28.07 -3.21
N THR A 131 4.92 -27.56 -4.41
CA THR A 131 5.41 -26.27 -4.85
C THR A 131 4.66 -25.13 -4.14
N PRO A 132 5.24 -23.91 -4.09
CA PRO A 132 4.55 -22.75 -3.54
C PRO A 132 3.21 -22.45 -4.24
N ALA A 133 3.12 -22.70 -5.55
CA ALA A 133 1.90 -22.51 -6.33
C ALA A 133 0.81 -23.51 -5.94
N GLU A 134 1.14 -24.79 -5.83
CA GLU A 134 0.19 -25.83 -5.37
C GLU A 134 -0.31 -25.57 -3.96
N LEU A 135 0.59 -25.07 -3.09
CA LEU A 135 0.24 -24.65 -1.74
C LEU A 135 -0.78 -23.51 -1.76
N ASP A 136 -0.50 -22.44 -2.51
CA ASP A 136 -1.39 -21.28 -2.60
C ASP A 136 -2.74 -21.62 -3.23
N ASP A 137 -2.75 -22.45 -4.28
CA ASP A 137 -3.97 -22.91 -4.94
C ASP A 137 -4.83 -23.78 -4.01
N THR A 138 -4.19 -24.63 -3.19
CA THR A 138 -4.88 -25.43 -2.18
C THR A 138 -5.53 -24.55 -1.12
N ILE A 139 -4.80 -23.53 -0.62
CA ILE A 139 -5.33 -22.57 0.35
C ILE A 139 -6.53 -21.82 -0.24
N ARG A 140 -6.39 -21.27 -1.46
CA ARG A 140 -7.48 -20.58 -2.16
C ARG A 140 -8.71 -21.47 -2.31
N SER A 141 -8.53 -22.71 -2.76
CA SER A 141 -9.65 -23.65 -2.96
C SER A 141 -10.38 -23.97 -1.65
N LYS A 142 -9.64 -24.21 -0.56
CA LYS A 142 -10.27 -24.51 0.75
C LYS A 142 -10.97 -23.29 1.34
N LEU A 143 -10.36 -22.10 1.31
CA LEU A 143 -11.01 -20.86 1.75
C LEU A 143 -12.26 -20.55 0.94
N LYS A 144 -12.24 -20.80 -0.38
CA LYS A 144 -13.40 -20.62 -1.25
C LYS A 144 -14.59 -21.50 -0.86
N LYS A 145 -14.34 -22.72 -0.38
CA LYS A 145 -15.39 -23.63 0.15
C LYS A 145 -15.99 -23.11 1.46
N GLU A 146 -15.25 -22.31 2.22
CA GLU A 146 -15.73 -21.61 3.44
C GLU A 146 -16.41 -20.26 3.10
N GLY A 147 -16.55 -19.91 1.82
CA GLY A 147 -17.14 -18.64 1.38
C GLY A 147 -16.16 -17.47 1.35
N ASN A 148 -14.87 -17.71 1.58
CA ASN A 148 -13.84 -16.68 1.63
C ASN A 148 -13.00 -16.63 0.34
N TYR A 149 -12.45 -15.47 0.06
CA TYR A 149 -11.48 -15.21 -0.99
C TYR A 149 -10.12 -14.98 -0.36
N ALA A 150 -9.06 -15.17 -1.14
CA ALA A 150 -7.70 -14.94 -0.65
C ALA A 150 -6.75 -14.43 -1.72
N LEU A 151 -5.87 -13.54 -1.28
CA LEU A 151 -4.66 -13.13 -1.97
C LEU A 151 -3.47 -13.75 -1.23
N LEU A 152 -2.61 -14.43 -1.98
CA LEU A 152 -1.41 -15.12 -1.52
C LEU A 152 -0.26 -14.82 -2.47
N GLY A 153 0.91 -15.34 -2.16
CA GLY A 153 2.14 -15.16 -2.93
C GLY A 153 3.07 -14.20 -2.22
N GLN A 154 3.91 -13.50 -2.97
CA GLN A 154 4.88 -12.55 -2.43
C GLN A 154 4.41 -11.12 -2.69
N THR A 155 4.30 -10.32 -1.61
CA THR A 155 3.99 -8.88 -1.69
C THR A 155 5.14 -8.10 -1.09
N GLY A 156 5.94 -7.43 -1.93
CA GLY A 156 7.17 -6.79 -1.49
C GLY A 156 8.14 -7.81 -0.88
N VAL A 157 8.51 -7.60 0.39
CA VAL A 157 9.54 -8.41 1.07
C VAL A 157 9.01 -9.62 1.85
N LEU A 158 7.68 -9.79 1.95
CA LEU A 158 7.08 -10.91 2.70
C LEU A 158 6.04 -11.70 1.89
N ARG A 159 5.84 -12.96 2.30
CA ARG A 159 4.70 -13.77 1.86
C ARG A 159 3.39 -13.18 2.39
N GLU A 160 2.41 -13.08 1.52
CA GLU A 160 1.14 -12.40 1.77
C GLU A 160 0.03 -13.35 2.15
N LEU A 161 -0.87 -12.85 2.99
CA LEU A 161 -2.19 -13.43 3.24
C LEU A 161 -3.17 -12.28 3.43
N MET A 162 -4.07 -12.09 2.46
CA MET A 162 -5.31 -11.37 2.70
C MET A 162 -6.48 -12.34 2.57
N ILE A 163 -7.47 -12.23 3.45
CA ILE A 163 -8.69 -13.03 3.44
C ILE A 163 -9.89 -12.11 3.60
N TRP A 164 -10.89 -12.22 2.74
CA TRP A 164 -12.13 -11.44 2.79
C TRP A 164 -13.33 -12.28 2.35
N SER A 165 -14.53 -11.92 2.78
CA SER A 165 -15.76 -12.68 2.46
C SER A 165 -16.60 -12.05 1.36
N LYS A 166 -16.37 -10.77 1.02
CA LYS A 166 -17.25 -10.02 0.11
C LYS A 166 -16.50 -9.40 -1.05
N GLU A 167 -16.96 -9.70 -2.26
CA GLU A 167 -16.51 -9.08 -3.51
C GLU A 167 -17.70 -8.53 -4.31
N GLU A 168 -17.57 -7.33 -4.84
CA GLU A 168 -18.52 -6.76 -5.79
C GLU A 168 -17.78 -6.25 -7.02
N ARG A 169 -18.14 -6.73 -8.22
CA ARG A 169 -17.54 -6.25 -9.48
C ARG A 169 -18.43 -5.17 -10.10
N LYS A 170 -17.83 -4.03 -10.48
CA LYS A 170 -18.48 -2.95 -11.23
C LYS A 170 -17.62 -2.50 -12.40
N GLN A 171 -18.29 -1.89 -13.37
CA GLN A 171 -17.62 -1.10 -14.40
C GLN A 171 -17.67 0.37 -13.97
N GLU A 172 -16.52 0.93 -13.68
CA GLU A 172 -16.39 2.34 -13.31
C GLU A 172 -16.05 3.19 -14.54
N SER A 173 -16.59 4.40 -14.57
CA SER A 173 -16.23 5.40 -15.57
C SER A 173 -15.29 6.41 -14.93
N VAL A 174 -14.02 6.37 -15.32
CA VAL A 174 -12.98 7.25 -14.78
C VAL A 174 -12.76 8.41 -15.75
N LYS A 175 -13.05 9.63 -15.28
CA LYS A 175 -12.81 10.86 -16.05
C LYS A 175 -11.42 11.38 -15.72
N MET A 176 -10.54 11.38 -16.71
CA MET A 176 -9.16 11.87 -16.60
C MET A 176 -8.97 13.02 -17.60
N PRO A 177 -7.97 13.91 -17.41
CA PRO A 177 -7.76 15.04 -18.33
C PRO A 177 -7.55 14.64 -19.79
N HIS A 178 -7.04 13.43 -20.04
CA HIS A 178 -6.76 12.93 -21.39
C HIS A 178 -7.87 12.04 -21.97
N GLY A 179 -8.97 11.80 -21.25
CA GLY A 179 -10.06 10.98 -21.75
C GLY A 179 -10.96 10.39 -20.67
N ASN A 180 -12.01 9.70 -21.13
CA ASN A 180 -12.90 8.93 -20.26
C ASN A 180 -12.64 7.44 -20.48
N TYR A 181 -12.36 6.73 -19.40
CA TYR A 181 -11.99 5.32 -19.43
C TYR A 181 -13.03 4.49 -18.71
N LYS A 182 -13.28 3.28 -19.22
CA LYS A 182 -14.10 2.27 -18.54
C LYS A 182 -13.17 1.22 -17.95
N THR A 183 -13.26 1.04 -16.64
CA THR A 183 -12.36 0.15 -15.91
C THR A 183 -13.18 -0.83 -15.09
N SER A 184 -12.85 -2.12 -15.19
CA SER A 184 -13.44 -3.13 -14.29
C SER A 184 -12.81 -2.98 -12.91
N VAL A 185 -13.64 -2.76 -11.89
CA VAL A 185 -13.22 -2.67 -10.49
C VAL A 185 -13.89 -3.77 -9.68
N VAL A 186 -13.11 -4.48 -8.87
CA VAL A 186 -13.58 -5.44 -7.87
C VAL A 186 -13.38 -4.82 -6.50
N TYR A 187 -14.48 -4.56 -5.81
CA TYR A 187 -14.52 -4.03 -4.46
C TYR A 187 -14.44 -5.18 -3.46
N LEU A 188 -13.37 -5.22 -2.69
CA LEU A 188 -13.09 -6.22 -1.67
C LEU A 188 -13.49 -5.66 -0.31
N ASP A 189 -14.28 -6.39 0.45
CA ASP A 189 -14.86 -5.93 1.72
C ASP A 189 -14.99 -7.10 2.71
N GLU A 190 -15.27 -6.79 3.97
CA GLU A 190 -15.37 -7.79 5.06
C GLU A 190 -14.08 -8.62 5.21
N PHE A 191 -12.95 -7.91 5.36
CA PHE A 191 -11.66 -8.55 5.57
C PHE A 191 -11.57 -9.23 6.94
N ILE A 192 -11.09 -10.48 6.92
CA ILE A 192 -10.73 -11.27 8.10
C ILE A 192 -9.24 -11.10 8.42
N GLU A 193 -8.41 -11.03 7.38
CA GLU A 193 -6.99 -10.69 7.46
C GLU A 193 -6.64 -9.74 6.32
N ALA A 194 -6.01 -8.61 6.62
CA ALA A 194 -5.82 -7.49 5.69
C ALA A 194 -4.36 -7.36 5.20
N GLY A 195 -3.54 -8.37 5.49
CA GLY A 195 -2.20 -8.52 4.93
C GLY A 195 -1.10 -7.95 5.82
N TRP A 196 0.14 -8.30 5.45
CA TRP A 196 1.30 -8.04 6.30
C TRP A 196 1.56 -6.55 6.52
N ALA A 197 1.27 -5.68 5.55
CA ALA A 197 1.51 -4.24 5.67
C ALA A 197 0.56 -3.58 6.69
N MET A 198 -0.70 -4.03 6.73
CA MET A 198 -1.66 -3.64 7.77
C MET A 198 -1.17 -4.12 9.14
N TYR A 199 -0.73 -5.37 9.23
CA TYR A 199 -0.14 -5.92 10.44
C TYR A 199 1.14 -5.18 10.90
N ALA A 200 2.04 -4.84 9.99
CA ALA A 200 3.32 -4.18 10.31
C ALA A 200 3.13 -2.75 10.81
N THR A 201 2.05 -2.09 10.40
CA THR A 201 1.79 -0.69 10.74
C THR A 201 0.68 -0.50 11.76
N CYS A 202 0.28 -1.56 12.47
CA CYS A 202 -0.79 -1.49 13.46
C CYS A 202 -2.09 -0.90 12.87
N GLU A 203 -2.46 -1.37 11.69
CA GLU A 203 -3.67 -0.98 10.93
C GLU A 203 -3.69 0.49 10.47
N GLN A 204 -2.62 1.26 10.70
CA GLN A 204 -2.55 2.67 10.33
C GLN A 204 -2.43 2.86 8.81
N ARG A 205 -1.64 2.00 8.17
CA ARG A 205 -1.38 2.02 6.73
C ARG A 205 -1.44 0.59 6.18
N GLY A 206 -1.65 0.46 4.88
CA GLY A 206 -1.78 -0.84 4.26
C GLY A 206 -2.29 -0.71 2.85
N THR A 207 -2.46 -1.84 2.19
CA THR A 207 -2.79 -1.90 0.77
C THR A 207 -4.20 -1.34 0.54
N GLY A 208 -4.32 -0.27 -0.23
CA GLY A 208 -5.56 0.31 -0.73
C GLY A 208 -6.14 -0.43 -1.93
N GLY A 209 -5.27 -1.03 -2.74
CA GLY A 209 -5.71 -1.81 -3.88
C GLY A 209 -4.55 -2.21 -4.78
N TRP A 210 -4.87 -2.78 -5.94
CA TRP A 210 -3.90 -3.20 -6.95
C TRP A 210 -4.56 -3.35 -8.31
N VAL A 211 -3.73 -3.41 -9.35
CA VAL A 211 -4.14 -3.84 -10.69
C VAL A 211 -3.65 -5.27 -10.93
N ALA A 212 -4.54 -6.13 -11.44
CA ALA A 212 -4.19 -7.44 -11.96
C ALA A 212 -5.10 -7.79 -13.14
N GLU A 213 -4.53 -8.35 -14.22
CA GLU A 213 -5.30 -8.82 -15.40
C GLU A 213 -6.31 -7.79 -15.94
N LYS A 214 -5.89 -6.52 -16.08
CA LYS A 214 -6.76 -5.41 -16.54
C LYS A 214 -7.97 -5.13 -15.63
N THR A 215 -7.91 -5.57 -14.37
CA THR A 215 -8.92 -5.34 -13.34
C THR A 215 -8.28 -4.61 -12.15
N LEU A 216 -8.97 -3.60 -11.64
CA LEU A 216 -8.61 -2.90 -10.41
C LEU A 216 -9.27 -3.61 -9.23
N TYR A 217 -8.53 -3.78 -8.14
CA TYR A 217 -8.99 -4.39 -6.91
C TYR A 217 -8.92 -3.34 -5.81
N ALA A 218 -10.06 -2.97 -5.23
CA ALA A 218 -10.17 -1.94 -4.21
C ALA A 218 -10.38 -2.58 -2.84
N VAL A 219 -9.49 -2.31 -1.88
CA VAL A 219 -9.64 -2.72 -0.48
C VAL A 219 -10.57 -1.71 0.21
N VAL A 220 -11.89 -1.97 0.18
CA VAL A 220 -12.93 -1.01 0.59
C VAL A 220 -12.70 -0.44 1.99
N PRO A 221 -12.36 -1.22 3.04
CA PRO A 221 -12.16 -0.69 4.39
C PRO A 221 -11.06 0.36 4.51
N ARG A 222 -10.18 0.50 3.51
CA ARG A 222 -9.15 1.54 3.49
C ARG A 222 -9.67 2.92 3.12
N TYR A 223 -10.86 3.00 2.56
CA TYR A 223 -11.47 4.23 2.10
C TYR A 223 -12.64 4.57 3.01
N LYS A 224 -12.65 5.80 3.54
CA LYS A 224 -13.78 6.29 4.35
C LYS A 224 -15.08 6.32 3.55
N ASP A 225 -14.99 6.63 2.27
CA ASP A 225 -16.11 6.66 1.33
C ASP A 225 -15.59 6.40 -0.08
N ILE A 226 -16.06 5.30 -0.70
CA ILE A 226 -15.72 4.91 -2.07
C ILE A 226 -16.41 5.78 -3.14
N LYS A 227 -17.31 6.69 -2.75
CA LYS A 227 -17.88 7.72 -3.64
C LYS A 227 -17.17 9.06 -3.52
N SER A 228 -16.20 9.16 -2.61
CA SER A 228 -15.49 10.41 -2.38
C SER A 228 -14.52 10.73 -3.50
N GLU A 229 -14.18 12.01 -3.60
CA GLU A 229 -13.11 12.47 -4.48
C GLU A 229 -11.78 11.76 -4.18
N VAL A 230 -11.46 11.55 -2.89
CA VAL A 230 -10.24 10.83 -2.48
C VAL A 230 -10.17 9.49 -3.18
N PHE A 231 -11.25 8.70 -3.17
CA PHE A 231 -11.29 7.41 -3.87
C PHE A 231 -11.13 7.58 -5.40
N SER A 232 -11.85 8.53 -5.99
CA SER A 232 -11.78 8.75 -7.44
C SER A 232 -10.39 9.21 -7.92
N VAL A 233 -9.68 9.99 -7.10
CA VAL A 233 -8.38 10.57 -7.43
C VAL A 233 -7.26 9.60 -7.08
N THR A 234 -7.16 9.21 -5.81
CA THR A 234 -6.00 8.48 -5.29
C THR A 234 -6.08 6.97 -5.48
N PHE A 235 -7.21 6.46 -6.00
CA PHE A 235 -7.33 5.06 -6.40
C PHE A 235 -7.75 4.96 -7.86
N LEU A 236 -8.97 5.36 -8.24
CA LEU A 236 -9.43 5.14 -9.62
C LEU A 236 -8.55 5.83 -10.66
N GLY A 237 -8.22 7.11 -10.47
CA GLY A 237 -7.33 7.86 -11.35
C GLY A 237 -5.92 7.28 -11.40
N HIS A 238 -5.33 7.06 -10.22
CA HIS A 238 -3.99 6.48 -10.05
C HIS A 238 -3.87 5.11 -10.75
N GLU A 239 -4.74 4.16 -10.41
CA GLU A 239 -4.68 2.80 -10.93
C GLU A 239 -5.05 2.71 -12.40
N THR A 240 -5.99 3.53 -12.86
CA THR A 240 -6.31 3.60 -14.29
C THR A 240 -5.09 4.12 -15.06
N GLN A 241 -4.32 5.06 -14.51
CA GLN A 241 -3.12 5.55 -15.17
C GLN A 241 -2.05 4.44 -15.27
N HIS A 242 -1.80 3.67 -14.22
CA HIS A 242 -0.92 2.50 -14.29
C HIS A 242 -1.36 1.51 -15.34
N PHE A 243 -2.66 1.20 -15.36
CA PHE A 243 -3.23 0.30 -16.36
C PHE A 243 -2.95 0.78 -17.79
N LEU A 244 -3.16 2.06 -18.07
CA LEU A 244 -2.91 2.65 -19.40
C LEU A 244 -1.43 2.66 -19.76
N ASP A 245 -0.55 2.93 -18.79
CA ASP A 245 0.89 2.98 -19.03
C ASP A 245 1.46 1.58 -19.26
N LEU A 246 1.01 0.56 -18.52
CA LEU A 246 1.42 -0.84 -18.72
C LEU A 246 0.89 -1.46 -20.01
N ASP A 247 -0.21 -0.96 -20.57
CA ASP A 247 -0.72 -1.40 -21.88
C ASP A 247 0.04 -0.74 -23.03
N LYS A 248 0.67 0.42 -22.78
CA LYS A 248 1.32 1.25 -23.81
C LYS A 248 2.84 1.11 -23.85
N TYR A 249 3.49 0.94 -22.70
CA TYR A 249 4.94 0.98 -22.56
C TYR A 249 5.45 -0.33 -21.95
N ASP A 250 6.45 -0.93 -22.60
CA ASP A 250 7.05 -2.19 -22.14
C ASP A 250 8.22 -1.98 -21.15
N ASP A 251 8.77 -0.76 -21.06
CA ASP A 251 10.06 -0.48 -20.42
C ASP A 251 10.04 0.62 -19.35
N LEU A 252 8.87 1.00 -18.84
CA LEU A 252 8.78 1.94 -17.73
C LEU A 252 9.36 1.34 -16.44
N GLN A 253 10.26 2.08 -15.82
CA GLN A 253 10.71 1.78 -14.47
C GLN A 253 9.57 2.00 -13.48
N SER A 254 9.56 1.24 -12.37
CA SER A 254 8.46 1.32 -11.39
C SER A 254 8.22 2.74 -10.86
N TRP A 255 9.26 3.56 -10.70
CA TRP A 255 9.09 4.93 -10.23
C TRP A 255 8.51 5.87 -11.31
N GLU A 256 8.67 5.55 -12.60
CA GLU A 256 8.11 6.32 -13.71
C GLU A 256 6.60 6.09 -13.82
N LEU A 257 6.17 4.83 -13.65
CA LEU A 257 4.76 4.48 -13.49
C LEU A 257 4.13 5.30 -12.36
N GLU A 258 4.76 5.30 -11.18
CA GLU A 258 4.31 6.07 -10.03
C GLU A 258 4.28 7.58 -10.27
N TYR A 259 5.29 8.12 -10.95
CA TYR A 259 5.37 9.53 -11.30
C TYR A 259 4.17 9.95 -12.16
N ARG A 260 3.88 9.19 -13.21
CA ARG A 260 2.77 9.46 -14.14
C ARG A 260 1.42 9.34 -13.44
N ALA A 261 1.22 8.32 -12.61
CA ALA A 261 0.01 8.14 -11.81
C ALA A 261 -0.20 9.28 -10.79
N LYS A 262 0.85 9.84 -10.21
CA LYS A 262 0.76 10.95 -9.26
C LYS A 262 0.53 12.32 -9.91
N LEU A 263 1.06 12.52 -11.11
CA LEU A 263 0.66 13.66 -11.95
C LEU A 263 -0.84 13.60 -12.24
N MET A 264 -1.36 12.38 -12.49
CA MET A 264 -2.79 12.16 -12.67
C MET A 264 -3.58 12.50 -11.40
N GLU A 265 -3.14 12.05 -10.22
CA GLU A 265 -3.77 12.41 -8.94
C GLU A 265 -3.91 13.93 -8.78
N LEU A 266 -2.83 14.70 -9.00
CA LEU A 266 -2.90 16.16 -8.89
C LEU A 266 -3.79 16.79 -9.95
N SER A 267 -3.70 16.32 -11.19
CA SER A 267 -4.49 16.88 -12.30
C SER A 267 -6.00 16.71 -12.10
N MET A 268 -6.41 15.65 -11.40
CA MET A 268 -7.81 15.35 -11.09
C MET A 268 -8.28 15.96 -9.77
N ALA A 269 -7.36 16.33 -8.88
CA ALA A 269 -7.70 16.83 -7.56
C ALA A 269 -8.37 18.21 -7.64
N ASP A 270 -9.52 18.31 -6.99
CA ASP A 270 -10.29 19.52 -6.72
C ASP A 270 -10.29 19.84 -5.22
N LYS A 271 -11.19 19.24 -4.44
CA LYS A 271 -11.29 19.53 -2.99
C LYS A 271 -10.20 18.81 -2.20
N THR A 272 -9.59 17.77 -2.78
CA THR A 272 -8.54 16.97 -2.14
C THR A 272 -7.13 17.46 -2.45
N GLN A 273 -6.95 18.50 -3.27
CA GLN A 273 -5.64 18.95 -3.74
C GLN A 273 -4.64 19.19 -2.62
N THR A 274 -5.01 19.95 -1.58
CA THR A 274 -4.14 20.21 -0.42
C THR A 274 -3.72 18.92 0.29
N SER A 275 -4.63 17.94 0.42
CA SER A 275 -4.32 16.67 1.09
C SER A 275 -3.41 15.75 0.26
N VAL A 276 -3.59 15.75 -1.07
CA VAL A 276 -2.73 15.03 -2.02
C VAL A 276 -1.33 15.64 -2.02
N LEU A 277 -1.24 16.96 -2.17
CA LEU A 277 0.04 17.68 -2.17
C LEU A 277 0.80 17.47 -0.86
N ARG A 278 0.10 17.56 0.27
CA ARG A 278 0.68 17.29 1.59
C ARG A 278 1.27 15.90 1.68
N LYS A 279 0.52 14.87 1.25
CA LYS A 279 1.02 13.49 1.22
C LYS A 279 2.29 13.38 0.39
N PHE A 280 2.37 14.05 -0.76
CA PHE A 280 3.57 14.01 -1.60
C PHE A 280 4.76 14.67 -0.91
N ILE A 281 4.57 15.81 -0.26
CA ILE A 281 5.63 16.54 0.46
C ILE A 281 6.15 15.72 1.64
N GLU A 282 5.26 15.07 2.40
CA GLU A 282 5.58 14.28 3.58
C GLU A 282 6.26 12.94 3.24
N ASP A 283 5.85 12.31 2.13
CA ASP A 283 6.27 10.96 1.75
C ASP A 283 7.26 10.96 0.56
N GLN A 284 8.13 11.98 0.46
CA GLN A 284 9.15 12.03 -0.57
C GLN A 284 10.52 11.53 -0.09
N ARG A 285 11.26 10.88 -0.99
CA ARG A 285 12.64 10.45 -0.76
C ARG A 285 13.41 10.47 -2.08
N ASN A 286 14.60 11.06 -2.09
CA ASN A 286 15.47 11.03 -3.26
C ASN A 286 16.23 9.70 -3.38
N ASP A 287 15.51 8.60 -3.56
CA ASP A 287 16.06 7.24 -3.67
C ASP A 287 15.16 6.36 -4.56
N ALA A 288 15.61 6.09 -5.79
CA ALA A 288 14.83 5.36 -6.79
C ALA A 288 14.53 3.89 -6.43
N SER A 289 15.19 3.34 -5.40
CA SER A 289 14.85 2.02 -4.86
C SER A 289 13.50 2.00 -4.12
N TYR A 290 12.92 3.17 -3.84
CA TYR A 290 11.59 3.36 -3.28
C TYR A 290 10.68 4.10 -4.28
N PRO A 291 10.06 3.39 -5.24
CA PRO A 291 9.35 4.00 -6.37
C PRO A 291 8.33 5.08 -6.00
N HIS A 292 7.47 4.82 -5.00
CA HIS A 292 6.48 5.79 -4.56
C HIS A 292 7.13 7.08 -4.05
N SER A 293 8.02 7.00 -3.06
CA SER A 293 8.59 8.20 -2.46
C SER A 293 9.57 8.92 -3.39
N TYR A 294 10.21 8.21 -4.31
CA TYR A 294 10.98 8.82 -5.39
C TYR A 294 10.12 9.56 -6.39
N ALA A 295 8.99 8.98 -6.81
CA ALA A 295 8.05 9.65 -7.69
C ALA A 295 7.50 10.94 -7.07
N ASN A 296 7.21 10.96 -5.76
CA ASN A 296 6.85 12.18 -5.03
C ASN A 296 7.98 13.23 -5.13
N TYR A 297 9.22 12.83 -4.83
CA TYR A 297 10.38 13.72 -4.91
C TYR A 297 10.56 14.33 -6.30
N LYS A 298 10.47 13.50 -7.35
CA LYS A 298 10.59 13.92 -8.75
C LYS A 298 9.48 14.88 -9.16
N LEU A 299 8.23 14.50 -8.92
CA LEU A 299 7.05 15.32 -9.23
C LEU A 299 7.13 16.69 -8.55
N LEU A 300 7.50 16.75 -7.27
CA LEU A 300 7.61 18.01 -6.54
C LEU A 300 8.71 18.89 -7.11
N LYS A 301 9.88 18.29 -7.42
CA LYS A 301 10.99 19.00 -8.06
C LYS A 301 10.59 19.57 -9.42
N ASP A 302 9.90 18.79 -10.24
CA ASP A 302 9.50 19.20 -11.58
C ASP A 302 8.40 20.27 -11.55
N LEU A 303 7.44 20.17 -10.64
CA LEU A 303 6.42 21.21 -10.42
C LEU A 303 7.03 22.52 -9.95
N VAL A 304 7.95 22.49 -8.98
CA VAL A 304 8.67 23.67 -8.49
C VAL A 304 9.42 24.34 -9.64
N SER A 305 10.11 23.55 -10.48
CA SER A 305 10.80 24.07 -11.66
C SER A 305 9.84 24.65 -12.70
N THR A 306 8.73 23.97 -12.99
CA THR A 306 7.74 24.35 -14.00
C THR A 306 7.01 25.64 -13.63
N LEU A 307 6.72 25.81 -12.34
CA LEU A 307 6.00 26.96 -11.80
C LEU A 307 6.94 28.08 -11.31
N ALA A 308 8.26 27.95 -11.54
CA ALA A 308 9.29 28.89 -11.11
C ALA A 308 9.22 29.22 -9.61
N LEU A 309 8.95 28.21 -8.78
CA LEU A 309 8.90 28.33 -7.33
C LEU A 309 10.28 28.04 -6.71
N SER A 310 10.44 28.35 -5.42
CA SER A 310 11.72 28.12 -4.72
C SER A 310 11.74 26.77 -4.01
N THR A 311 10.62 26.37 -3.41
CA THR A 311 10.52 25.14 -2.61
C THR A 311 9.20 24.40 -2.85
N PRO A 312 9.12 23.08 -2.56
CA PRO A 312 7.86 22.34 -2.64
C PRO A 312 6.74 22.91 -1.76
N ASN A 313 7.07 23.59 -0.65
CA ASN A 313 6.06 24.20 0.21
C ASN A 313 5.37 25.40 -0.45
N ASP A 314 5.99 26.03 -1.44
CA ASP A 314 5.38 27.14 -2.17
C ASP A 314 4.20 26.66 -3.04
N LEU A 315 4.11 25.36 -3.33
CA LEU A 315 3.00 24.76 -4.08
C LEU A 315 1.65 24.94 -3.38
N TYR A 316 1.62 25.12 -2.06
CA TYR A 316 0.37 25.43 -1.33
C TYR A 316 -0.19 26.81 -1.66
N ASN A 317 0.62 27.71 -2.23
CA ASN A 317 0.21 29.08 -2.59
C ASN A 317 -0.22 29.19 -4.05
N VAL A 318 -0.07 28.12 -4.84
CA VAL A 318 -0.50 28.08 -6.24
C VAL A 318 -1.99 27.77 -6.26
N ASP A 319 -2.76 28.51 -7.04
CA ASP A 319 -4.17 28.21 -7.20
C ASP A 319 -4.37 26.84 -7.89
N ARG A 320 -5.53 26.25 -7.61
CA ARG A 320 -5.83 24.88 -7.99
C ARG A 320 -5.69 24.64 -9.49
N GLU A 321 -6.22 25.54 -10.31
CA GLU A 321 -6.25 25.37 -11.76
C GLU A 321 -4.84 25.42 -12.36
N HIS A 322 -4.01 26.37 -11.91
CA HIS A 322 -2.62 26.43 -12.34
C HIS A 322 -1.82 25.20 -11.92
N LEU A 323 -2.02 24.67 -10.71
CA LEU A 323 -1.34 23.45 -10.27
C LEU A 323 -1.78 22.22 -11.09
N ASN A 324 -3.08 22.07 -11.37
CA ASN A 324 -3.59 20.98 -12.21
C ASN A 324 -3.04 21.06 -13.64
N ASN A 325 -3.01 22.26 -14.22
CA ASN A 325 -2.46 22.49 -15.56
C ASN A 325 -0.95 22.22 -15.64
N ALA A 326 -0.19 22.53 -14.58
CA ALA A 326 1.22 22.17 -14.50
C ALA A 326 1.42 20.65 -14.48
N ALA A 327 0.61 19.92 -13.70
CA ALA A 327 0.66 18.46 -13.67
C ALA A 327 0.33 17.83 -15.05
N ILE A 328 -0.69 18.35 -15.75
CA ILE A 328 -1.04 17.93 -17.12
C ILE A 328 0.09 18.23 -18.10
N THR A 329 0.73 19.40 -17.98
CA THR A 329 1.86 19.80 -18.84
C THR A 329 3.03 18.85 -18.68
N LEU A 330 3.41 18.53 -17.44
CA LEU A 330 4.45 17.56 -17.14
C LEU A 330 4.12 16.17 -17.67
N PHE A 331 2.87 15.71 -17.50
CA PHE A 331 2.42 14.41 -17.99
C PHE A 331 2.53 14.32 -19.53
N ASN A 332 2.13 15.38 -20.23
CA ASN A 332 2.24 15.45 -21.68
C ASN A 332 3.70 15.50 -22.15
N ALA A 333 4.55 16.27 -21.47
CA ALA A 333 5.97 16.36 -21.79
C ALA A 333 6.68 15.00 -21.63
N ASP A 334 6.43 14.29 -20.52
CA ASP A 334 6.94 12.94 -20.30
C ASP A 334 6.41 11.94 -21.34
N THR A 335 5.13 12.06 -21.71
CA THR A 335 4.53 11.23 -22.77
C THR A 335 5.21 11.46 -24.13
N ILE A 336 5.56 12.70 -24.47
CA ILE A 336 6.23 13.06 -25.73
C ILE A 336 7.68 12.56 -25.74
N SER A 337 8.42 12.66 -24.63
CA SER A 337 9.83 12.25 -24.58
C SER A 337 10.06 10.74 -24.67
N ARG A 338 8.97 9.96 -24.60
CA ARG A 338 8.97 8.49 -24.67
C ARG A 338 8.60 7.94 -26.05
N HIS A 339 8.32 8.82 -27.02
CA HIS A 339 8.20 8.52 -28.45
C HIS A 339 9.42 9.05 -29.18
#